data_AF-A0A1G1VNW9-F1
#
_entry.id   AF-A0A1G1VNW9-F1
#
_cell.length_a   1.000
_cell.length_b   1.000
_cell.length_c   1.000
_cell.angle_alpha   90.00
_cell.angle_beta   90.00
_cell.angle_gamma   90.00
#
_symmetry.space_group_name_H-M   'P 1'
#
loop_
_entity.id
_entity.type
_entity.pdbx_description
1 polymer ?
#
loop_
_entity_poly.entity_id
_entity_poly.type
_entity_poly.pdbx_seq_one_letter_code
_entity_poly.pdbx_strand_id
1 'polypeptide(L)'
;MKLSRQLAEHELGWWQAHHRKDKERLLLEMQQLFELQFKILAEQARRAAEYRVQAAIEHDVAEKHEDAGNQVEADKHWNVVKNLLAKHFAVLVKEDEND
;
A
#
# COMPACT_ATOMS: atom_id res chain seq x y z
N MET A 1 3.35 14.23 21.37
CA MET A 1 4.13 13.00 21.14
C MET A 1 5.18 13.28 20.08
N LYS A 2 6.38 12.66 20.12
CA LYS A 2 7.38 12.85 19.04
C LYS A 2 6.86 12.21 17.75
N LEU A 3 7.07 12.85 16.60
CA LEU A 3 6.64 12.35 15.29
C LEU A 3 7.10 10.91 15.04
N SER A 4 8.35 10.58 15.37
CA SER A 4 8.89 9.22 15.23
C SER A 4 8.08 8.16 15.98
N ARG A 5 7.46 8.52 17.11
CA ARG A 5 6.61 7.61 17.88
C ARG A 5 5.22 7.44 17.25
N GLN A 6 4.64 8.52 16.73
CA GLN A 6 3.38 8.44 15.96
C GLN A 6 3.55 7.56 14.72
N LEU A 7 4.64 7.76 13.97
CA LEU A 7 4.97 6.94 12.81
C LEU A 7 5.12 5.45 13.18
N ALA A 8 5.84 5.14 14.26
CA ALA A 8 5.99 3.77 14.73
C ALA A 8 4.66 3.14 15.17
N GLU A 9 3.77 3.91 15.80
CA GLU A 9 2.45 3.43 16.23
C GLU A 9 1.58 3.07 15.02
N HIS A 10 1.54 3.90 13.99
CA HIS A 10 0.77 3.62 12.77
C HIS A 10 1.40 2.50 11.92
N GLU A 11 2.74 2.41 11.86
CA GLU A 11 3.45 1.29 11.22
C GLU A 11 3.07 -0.05 11.87
N LEU A 12 3.14 -0.13 13.20
CA LEU A 12 2.73 -1.32 13.94
C LEU A 12 1.22 -1.59 13.78
N GLY A 13 0.40 -0.54 13.77
CA GLY A 13 -1.04 -0.63 13.65
C GLY A 13 -1.47 -1.31 12.36
N TRP A 14 -0.88 -0.94 11.21
CA TRP A 14 -1.25 -1.58 9.95
C TRP A 14 -0.76 -3.05 9.88
N TRP A 15 0.40 -3.39 10.46
CA TRP A 15 0.85 -4.80 10.56
C TRP A 15 -0.15 -5.65 11.35
N GLN A 16 -0.61 -5.14 12.49
CA GLN A 16 -1.60 -5.83 13.32
C GLN A 16 -2.94 -5.98 12.59
N ALA A 17 -3.39 -4.93 11.90
CA ALA A 17 -4.63 -4.95 11.14
C ALA A 17 -4.56 -5.94 9.97
N HIS A 18 -3.44 -5.97 9.24
CA HIS A 18 -3.19 -6.94 8.17
C HIS A 18 -3.25 -8.38 8.69
N HIS A 19 -2.54 -8.67 9.78
CA HIS A 19 -2.55 -10.01 10.39
C HIS A 19 -3.95 -10.43 10.85
N ARG A 20 -4.76 -9.49 11.36
CA ARG A 20 -6.14 -9.72 11.80
C ARG A 20 -7.17 -9.68 10.65
N LYS A 21 -6.75 -9.43 9.42
CA LYS A 21 -7.62 -9.25 8.24
C LYS A 21 -8.65 -8.11 8.40
N ASP A 22 -8.31 -7.11 9.21
CA ASP A 22 -9.14 -5.91 9.43
C ASP A 22 -8.81 -4.85 8.37
N LYS A 23 -9.56 -4.87 7.27
CA LYS A 23 -9.33 -3.99 6.12
C LYS A 23 -9.55 -2.51 6.44
N GLU A 24 -10.56 -2.19 7.24
CA GLU A 24 -10.87 -0.79 7.58
C GLU A 24 -9.76 -0.19 8.44
N ARG A 25 -9.31 -0.95 9.46
CA ARG A 25 -8.21 -0.50 10.31
C ARG A 25 -6.91 -0.40 9.54
N LEU A 26 -6.63 -1.36 8.66
CA LEU A 26 -5.43 -1.35 7.82
C LEU A 26 -5.34 -0.06 7.00
N LEU A 27 -6.42 0.29 6.29
CA LEU A 27 -6.44 1.51 5.48
C LEU A 27 -6.35 2.77 6.33
N LEU A 28 -6.99 2.80 7.51
CA LEU A 28 -6.88 3.93 8.43
C LEU A 28 -5.44 4.14 8.91
N GLU A 29 -4.75 3.07 9.34
CA GLU A 29 -3.37 3.16 9.84
C GLU A 29 -2.39 3.56 8.75
N MET A 30 -2.52 2.99 7.54
CA MET A 30 -1.71 3.42 6.39
C MET A 30 -1.99 4.87 5.99
N GLN A 31 -3.25 5.31 6.00
CA GLN A 31 -3.61 6.70 5.73
C GLN A 31 -2.90 7.63 6.73
N GLN A 32 -3.02 7.39 8.04
CA GLN A 32 -2.38 8.21 9.05
C GLN A 32 -0.84 8.22 8.91
N LEU A 33 -0.25 7.07 8.58
CA LEU A 33 1.17 6.95 8.32
C LEU A 33 1.61 7.87 7.15
N PHE A 34 0.90 7.83 6.02
CA PHE A 34 1.22 8.66 4.86
C PHE A 34 0.92 10.15 5.09
N GLU A 35 -0.18 10.44 5.82
CA GLU A 35 -0.47 11.65 6.61
C GLU A 35 0.80 12.37 7.05
N LEU A 36 1.46 11.68 7.97
CA LEU A 36 2.58 12.17 8.75
C LEU A 36 3.90 12.16 7.98
N GLN A 37 4.15 11.14 7.15
CA GLN A 37 5.41 10.98 6.42
C GLN A 37 5.54 11.99 5.28
N PHE A 38 4.48 12.17 4.49
CA PHE A 38 4.53 12.95 3.25
C PHE A 38 3.89 14.32 3.37
N LYS A 39 3.24 14.62 4.51
CA LYS A 39 2.54 15.90 4.76
C LYS A 39 1.54 16.22 3.65
N ILE A 40 0.75 15.22 3.29
CA ILE A 40 -0.31 15.28 2.28
C ILE A 40 -1.69 15.32 2.94
N LEU A 41 -2.73 15.57 2.16
CA LEU A 41 -4.09 15.57 2.68
C LEU A 41 -4.58 14.14 2.95
N ALA A 42 -5.47 13.98 3.93
CA ALA A 42 -6.12 12.71 4.28
C ALA A 42 -6.68 11.96 3.07
N GLU A 43 -7.32 12.68 2.15
CA GLU A 43 -7.86 12.09 0.91
C GLU A 43 -6.76 11.51 0.00
N GLN A 44 -5.66 12.24 -0.16
CA GLN A 44 -4.52 11.77 -0.96
C GLN A 44 -3.86 10.56 -0.30
N ALA A 45 -3.62 10.62 1.00
CA ALA A 45 -3.07 9.51 1.76
C ALA A 45 -3.97 8.26 1.70
N ARG A 46 -5.30 8.45 1.77
CA ARG A 46 -6.27 7.36 1.66
C ARG A 46 -6.20 6.68 0.30
N ARG A 47 -6.20 7.46 -0.78
CA ARG A 47 -6.02 6.94 -2.14
C ARG A 47 -4.71 6.18 -2.30
N ALA A 48 -3.60 6.75 -1.80
CA ALA A 48 -2.30 6.09 -1.82
C ALA A 48 -2.33 4.75 -1.03
N ALA A 49 -2.99 4.72 0.13
CA ALA A 49 -3.18 3.49 0.91
C ALA A 49 -3.99 2.44 0.14
N GLU A 50 -5.06 2.84 -0.55
CA GLU A 50 -5.87 1.92 -1.36
C GLU A 50 -5.05 1.26 -2.48
N TYR A 51 -4.24 2.04 -3.21
CA TYR A 51 -3.33 1.48 -4.20
C TYR A 51 -2.30 0.52 -3.58
N ARG A 52 -1.73 0.89 -2.43
CA ARG A 52 -0.73 0.05 -1.73
C ARG A 52 -1.33 -1.28 -1.27
N VAL A 53 -2.57 -1.26 -0.77
CA VAL A 53 -3.30 -2.46 -0.34
C VAL A 53 -3.64 -3.36 -1.51
N GLN A 54 -4.15 -2.79 -2.61
CA GLN A 54 -4.41 -3.58 -3.81
C GLN A 54 -3.11 -4.19 -4.35
N ALA A 55 -2.00 -3.44 -4.34
CA ALA A 55 -0.70 -3.97 -4.73
C ALA A 55 -0.25 -5.15 -3.85
N ALA A 56 -0.50 -5.10 -2.54
CA ALA A 56 -0.21 -6.23 -1.65
C ALA A 56 -1.08 -7.47 -1.96
N ILE A 57 -2.35 -7.28 -2.31
CA ILE A 57 -3.23 -8.38 -2.72
C ILE A 57 -2.73 -9.04 -4.01
N GLU A 58 -2.36 -8.25 -5.02
CA GLU A 58 -1.83 -8.76 -6.28
C GLU A 58 -0.46 -9.44 -6.11
N HIS A 59 0.38 -8.94 -5.20
CA HIS A 59 1.63 -9.57 -4.78
C HIS A 59 1.38 -10.98 -4.23
N ASP A 60 0.45 -11.14 -3.28
CA ASP A 60 0.11 -12.44 -2.70
C ASP A 60 -0.45 -13.43 -3.74
N VAL A 61 -1.05 -12.92 -4.83
CA VAL A 61 -1.52 -13.76 -5.95
C VAL A 61 -0.35 -14.14 -6.86
N ALA A 62 0.56 -13.21 -7.15
CA ALA A 62 1.77 -13.48 -7.91
C ALA A 62 2.63 -14.58 -7.25
N GLU A 63 2.89 -14.47 -5.95
CA GLU A 63 3.66 -15.47 -5.18
C GLU A 63 3.03 -16.87 -5.27
N LYS A 64 1.70 -16.98 -5.16
CA LYS A 64 1.02 -18.28 -5.31
C LYS A 64 1.20 -18.89 -6.70
N HIS A 65 1.28 -18.07 -7.74
CA HIS A 65 1.55 -18.55 -9.09
C HIS A 65 3.02 -18.97 -9.26
N GLU A 66 3.98 -18.24 -8.67
CA GLU A 66 5.40 -18.62 -8.67
C GLU A 66 5.64 -19.94 -7.92
N ASP A 67 5.05 -20.08 -6.73
CA ASP A 67 5.09 -21.30 -5.92
C ASP A 67 4.51 -22.52 -6.67
N ALA A 68 3.53 -22.29 -7.54
CA ALA A 68 2.92 -23.30 -8.40
C ALA A 68 3.69 -23.54 -9.72
N GLY A 69 4.79 -22.81 -9.98
CA GLY A 69 5.59 -22.89 -11.21
C GLY A 69 4.94 -22.23 -12.43
N ASN A 70 3.91 -21.40 -12.24
CA ASN A 70 3.19 -20.70 -13.30
C ASN A 70 3.70 -19.27 -13.50
N GLN A 71 4.92 -19.14 -14.02
CA GLN A 71 5.60 -17.84 -14.18
C GLN A 71 4.81 -16.85 -15.07
N VAL A 72 4.14 -17.33 -16.12
CA VAL A 72 3.39 -16.44 -17.04
C VAL A 72 2.24 -15.73 -16.34
N GLU A 73 1.51 -16.42 -15.45
CA GLU A 73 0.46 -15.77 -14.66
C GLU A 73 1.05 -14.90 -13.55
N ALA A 74 2.12 -15.33 -12.89
CA ALA A 74 2.82 -14.50 -11.91
C ALA A 74 3.25 -13.15 -12.50
N ASP A 75 3.86 -13.16 -13.68
CA ASP A 75 4.33 -11.95 -14.38
C ASP A 75 3.19 -10.97 -14.70
N LYS A 76 1.97 -11.46 -14.97
CA LYS A 76 0.79 -10.59 -15.15
C LYS A 76 0.46 -9.86 -13.86
N HIS A 77 0.41 -10.56 -12.73
CA HIS A 77 0.14 -9.95 -11.43
C HIS A 77 1.27 -8.99 -11.02
N TRP A 78 2.53 -9.33 -11.28
CA TRP A 78 3.66 -8.40 -11.06
C TRP A 78 3.54 -7.10 -11.87
N ASN A 79 3.06 -7.16 -13.11
CA ASN A 79 2.78 -5.95 -13.88
C ASN A 79 1.66 -5.10 -13.26
N VAL A 80 0.63 -5.74 -12.71
CA VAL A 80 -0.44 -5.02 -11.98
C VAL A 80 0.12 -4.37 -10.71
N VAL A 81 0.92 -5.10 -9.91
CA VAL A 81 1.63 -4.57 -8.74
C VAL A 81 2.45 -3.33 -9.11
N LYS A 82 3.25 -3.41 -10.17
CA LYS A 82 4.07 -2.30 -10.66
C LYS A 82 3.22 -1.06 -10.96
N ASN A 83 2.11 -1.23 -11.68
CA ASN A 83 1.23 -0.11 -12.04
C ASN A 83 0.53 0.50 -10.82
N LEU A 84 0.11 -0.32 -9.87
CA LEU A 84 -0.51 0.14 -8.62
C LEU A 84 0.50 0.89 -7.75
N LEU A 85 1.75 0.41 -7.66
CA LEU A 85 2.81 1.09 -6.94
C LEU A 85 3.20 2.41 -7.60
N ALA A 86 3.21 2.49 -8.93
CA ALA A 86 3.43 3.75 -9.65
C ALA A 86 2.36 4.79 -9.27
N LYS A 87 1.07 4.41 -9.31
CA LYS A 87 -0.04 5.29 -8.87
C LYS A 87 0.05 5.68 -7.40
N HIS A 88 0.38 4.72 -6.52
CA HIS A 88 0.62 4.96 -5.10
C HIS A 88 1.67 6.05 -4.91
N PHE A 89 2.84 5.93 -5.55
CA PHE A 89 3.91 6.90 -5.41
C PHE A 89 3.58 8.24 -6.07
N ALA A 90 2.94 8.24 -7.25
CA ALA A 90 2.50 9.48 -7.90
C ALA A 90 1.65 10.35 -6.96
N VAL A 91 0.70 9.73 -6.23
CA VAL A 91 -0.09 10.44 -5.21
C VAL A 91 0.77 10.96 -4.05
N LEU A 92 1.72 10.15 -3.56
CA LEU A 92 2.58 10.54 -2.43
C LEU A 92 3.57 11.67 -2.77
N VAL A 93 4.12 11.66 -3.99
CA VAL A 93 5.11 12.66 -4.45
C VAL A 93 4.48 13.82 -5.22
N LYS A 94 3.15 13.78 -5.44
CA LYS A 94 2.36 14.80 -6.15
C LYS A 94 2.74 14.94 -7.63
N GLU A 95 3.05 13.82 -8.27
CA GLU A 95 3.18 13.74 -9.73
C GLU A 95 1.80 13.56 -10.37
N ASP A 96 1.59 14.12 -11.56
CA ASP A 96 0.35 13.94 -12.30
C ASP A 96 0.22 12.48 -12.76
N GLU A 97 -0.94 11.85 -12.52
CA GLU A 97 -1.19 10.42 -12.83
C GLU A 97 -1.26 10.11 -14.35
N ASN A 98 -0.91 11.06 -15.23
CA ASN A 98 -1.08 11.00 -16.69
C ASN A 98 0.23 10.93 -17.50
N ASP A 99 1.39 10.79 -16.86
CA ASP A 99 2.69 10.63 -17.56
C ASP A 99 2.92 9.20 -18.09
#